data_AF-A0A933NQB0-F1
#
_entry.id   AF-A0A933NQB0-F1
#
_cell.length_a   1.000
_cell.length_b   1.000
_cell.length_c   1.000
_cell.angle_alpha   90.00
_cell.angle_beta   90.00
_cell.angle_gamma   90.00
#
_symmetry.space_group_name_H-M   'P 1'
#
loop_
_entity.id
_entity.type
_entity.pdbx_description
1 polymer ?
#
loop_
_entity_poly.entity_id
_entity_poly.type
_entity_poly.pdbx_seq_one_letter_code
_entity_poly.pdbx_strand_id
1 'polypeptide(L)' 'MSCIAVQNLISQYLDGRLEGAEAELVRGHVRECADCAQDFQDSQFLSRLLKENLDLPEPPKDLPESVIRTVERDK' A
#
# COMPACT_ATOMS: atom_id res chain seq x y z
N MET A 1 -19.09 -7.07 0.20
CA MET A 1 -18.13 -7.49 -0.83
C MET A 1 -17.80 -8.97 -0.64
N SER A 2 -17.45 -9.71 -1.69
CA SER A 2 -17.08 -11.14 -1.58
C SER A 2 -15.57 -11.31 -1.39
N CYS A 3 -15.13 -12.44 -0.83
CA CYS A 3 -13.70 -12.74 -0.63
C CYS A 3 -12.91 -12.69 -1.94
N ILE A 4 -13.46 -13.27 -3.03
CA ILE A 4 -12.81 -13.26 -4.36
C ILE A 4 -12.54 -11.84 -4.84
N ALA A 5 -13.50 -10.92 -4.65
CA ALA A 5 -13.31 -9.52 -5.03
C ALA A 5 -12.21 -8.86 -4.18
N VAL A 6 -12.18 -9.13 -2.88
CA VAL A 6 -11.18 -8.58 -1.95
C VAL A 6 -9.79 -9.08 -2.30
N GLN A 7 -9.62 -10.38 -2.50
CA GLN A 7 -8.35 -11.01 -2.85
C GLN A 7 -7.71 -10.40 -4.11
N ASN A 8 -8.51 -10.09 -5.13
CA ASN A 8 -8.05 -9.44 -6.35
C ASN A 8 -7.67 -7.95 -6.17
N LEU A 9 -8.10 -7.34 -5.06
CA LEU A 9 -7.91 -5.92 -4.76
C LEU A 9 -6.83 -5.68 -3.68
N ILE A 10 -6.39 -6.70 -2.95
CA ILE A 10 -5.41 -6.56 -1.84
C ILE A 10 -4.12 -5.87 -2.29
N SER A 11 -3.55 -6.24 -3.44
CA SER A 11 -2.30 -5.64 -3.93
C SER A 11 -2.48 -4.15 -4.27
N GLN A 12 -3.56 -3.81 -5.00
CA GLN A 12 -3.89 -2.43 -5.35
C GLN A 12 -4.16 -1.59 -4.10
N TYR A 13 -4.80 -2.17 -3.09
CA TYR A 13 -5.04 -1.52 -1.81
C TYR A 13 -3.73 -1.26 -1.05
N LEU A 14 -2.82 -2.23 -0.99
CA LEU A 14 -1.50 -2.07 -0.36
C LEU A 14 -0.63 -1.03 -1.07
N ASP A 15 -0.74 -0.92 -2.39
CA ASP A 15 -0.05 0.07 -3.20
C ASP A 15 -0.69 1.47 -3.12
N GLY A 16 -1.79 1.63 -2.38
CA GLY A 16 -2.52 2.90 -2.25
C GLY A 16 -3.24 3.35 -3.52
N ARG A 17 -3.56 2.41 -4.43
CA ARG A 17 -4.21 2.70 -5.72
C ARG A 17 -5.74 2.63 -5.69
N LEU A 18 -6.32 2.16 -4.58
CA LEU A 18 -7.76 2.18 -4.39
C LEU A 18 -8.18 3.49 -3.74
N GLU A 19 -9.26 4.07 -4.25
CA GLU A 19 -9.78 5.35 -3.79
C GLU A 19 -11.16 5.21 -3.14
N GLY A 20 -11.46 6.13 -2.22
CA GLY A 20 -12.80 6.34 -1.67
C GLY A 20 -13.49 5.07 -1.17
N ALA A 21 -14.67 4.80 -1.72
CA ALA A 21 -15.55 3.71 -1.27
C ALA A 21 -14.93 2.32 -1.46
N GLU A 22 -14.11 2.11 -2.48
CA GLU A 22 -13.54 0.80 -2.78
C GLU A 22 -12.49 0.39 -1.75
N ALA A 23 -11.64 1.35 -1.34
CA ALA A 23 -10.68 1.14 -0.27
C ALA A 23 -11.36 0.83 1.07
N GLU A 24 -12.47 1.51 1.38
CA GLU A 24 -13.24 1.24 2.60
C GLU A 24 -13.95 -0.12 2.58
N LEU A 25 -14.45 -0.57 1.42
CA LEU A 25 -15.04 -1.91 1.28
C LEU A 25 -14.00 -3.01 1.50
N VAL A 26 -12.79 -2.87 0.94
CA VAL A 26 -11.67 -3.78 1.21
C VAL A 26 -11.31 -3.76 2.69
N ARG A 27 -11.11 -2.57 3.28
CA ARG A 27 -10.74 -2.40 4.68
C ARG A 27 -11.77 -3.02 5.63
N GLY A 28 -13.06 -2.82 5.36
CA GLY A 28 -14.15 -3.39 6.14
C GLY A 28 -14.13 -4.92 6.09
N HIS A 29 -14.05 -5.49 4.89
CA HIS A 29 -14.05 -6.95 4.73
C HIS A 29 -12.83 -7.63 5.37
N VAL A 30 -11.63 -7.07 5.20
CA VAL A 30 -10.39 -7.60 5.81
C VAL A 30 -10.46 -7.61 7.34
N ARG A 31 -11.23 -6.72 7.97
CA ARG A 31 -11.45 -6.72 9.43
C ARG A 31 -12.38 -7.83 9.90
N GLU A 32 -13.31 -8.26 9.05
CA GLU A 32 -14.40 -9.18 9.42
C GLU A 32 -14.15 -10.62 8.95
N CYS A 33 -13.32 -10.82 7.93
CA CYS A 33 -13.01 -12.12 7.35
C CYS A 33 -11.58 -12.56 7.69
N ALA A 34 -11.45 -13.67 8.42
CA ALA A 34 -10.15 -14.21 8.81
C ALA A 34 -9.27 -14.64 7.62
N ASP A 35 -9.86 -15.24 6.58
CA ASP A 35 -9.12 -15.67 5.39
C ASP A 35 -8.52 -14.46 4.64
N CYS A 36 -9.33 -13.42 4.42
CA CYS A 36 -8.87 -12.20 3.76
C CYS A 36 -7.88 -11.41 4.64
N ALA A 37 -8.00 -11.50 5.97
CA ALA A 37 -7.01 -10.95 6.89
C ALA A 37 -5.65 -11.63 6.74
N GLN A 38 -5.64 -12.97 6.59
CA GLN A 38 -4.41 -13.72 6.36
C GLN A 38 -3.79 -13.36 5.01
N ASP A 39 -4.56 -13.37 3.92
CA ASP A 39 -4.08 -13.00 2.58
C ASP A 39 -3.46 -11.59 2.55
N PHE A 40 -4.08 -10.66 3.28
CA PHE A 40 -3.58 -9.29 3.43
C PHE A 40 -2.24 -9.25 4.19
N GLN A 41 -2.12 -10.01 5.28
CA GLN A 41 -0.89 -10.10 6.06
C GLN A 41 0.25 -10.73 5.27
N ASP A 42 -0.03 -11.80 4.52
CA ASP A 42 0.94 -12.48 3.67
C ASP A 42 1.46 -11.55 2.57
N SER A 43 0.55 -10.82 1.91
CA SER A 43 0.90 -9.80 0.91
C SER A 43 1.76 -8.68 1.50
N GLN A 44 1.42 -8.22 2.71
CA GLN A 44 2.20 -7.19 3.41
C GLN A 44 3.58 -7.70 3.87
N PHE A 45 3.67 -8.97 4.28
CA PHE A 45 4.93 -9.61 4.65
C PHE A 45 5.85 -9.72 3.43
N LEU A 46 5.36 -10.21 2.30
CA LEU A 46 6.12 -10.30 1.06
C LEU A 46 6.61 -8.92 0.59
N SER A 47 5.75 -7.91 0.62
CA SER A 47 6.13 -6.53 0.25
C SER A 47 7.26 -5.98 1.12
N ARG A 48 7.21 -6.24 2.44
CA ARG A 48 8.29 -5.85 3.36
C ARG A 48 9.59 -6.58 3.08
N LEU A 49 9.52 -7.90 2.93
CA LEU A 49 10.70 -8.72 2.65
C LEU A 49 11.42 -8.25 1.38
N LEU A 50 10.67 -7.94 0.32
CA LEU A 50 11.24 -7.40 -0.91
C LEU A 50 11.90 -6.03 -0.67
N LYS A 51 11.25 -5.11 0.03
CA LYS A 51 11.82 -3.78 0.33
C LYS A 51 13.11 -3.85 1.13
N GLU A 52 13.22 -4.81 2.03
CA GLU A 52 14.40 -4.98 2.89
C GLU A 52 15.57 -5.68 2.18
N ASN A 53 15.32 -6.47 1.15
CA ASN A 53 16.33 -7.30 0.48
C ASN A 53 16.68 -6.83 -0.94
N LEU A 54 16.02 -5.80 -1.46
CA LEU A 54 16.37 -5.20 -2.74
C LEU A 54 17.41 -4.10 -2.52
N ASP A 55 18.48 -4.12 -3.32
CA ASP A 55 19.39 -2.99 -3.43
C ASP A 55 18.65 -1.83 -4.08
N LEU A 56 18.16 -0.91 -3.25
CA LEU A 56 17.51 0.32 -3.70
C LEU A 56 18.59 1.36 -4.04
N PRO A 57 18.48 2.04 -5.19
CA PRO A 57 19.42 3.10 -5.53
C PRO A 57 19.36 4.22 -4.50
N GLU A 58 20.52 4.78 -4.13
CA GLU A 58 20.55 5.97 -3.28
C GLU A 58 19.81 7.12 -4.00
N PRO A 59 18.90 7.83 -3.30
CA PRO A 59 18.26 8.99 -3.88
C PRO A 59 19.29 10.10 -4.14
N PRO A 60 19.05 10.99 -5.13
CA PRO A 60 19.88 12.17 -5.33
C PRO A 60 19.99 12.99 -4.03
N LYS A 61 21.18 13.55 -3.77
CA LYS A 61 21.48 14.27 -2.52
C LYS A 61 20.57 15.48 -2.28
N ASP A 62 20.12 16.12 -3.36
CA ASP A 62 19.24 17.28 -3.37
C ASP A 62 17.74 16.92 -3.34
N LEU A 63 17.40 15.63 -3.43
CA LEU A 63 16.01 15.18 -3.45
C LEU A 63 15.22 15.64 -2.21
N PRO A 64 15.73 15.54 -0.96
CA PRO A 64 14.97 15.99 0.22
C PRO A 64 14.61 17.48 0.16
N GLU A 65 15.57 18.32 -0.21
CA GLU A 65 15.40 19.77 -0.33
C GLU A 65 14.41 20.12 -1.45
N SER A 66 14.47 19.40 -2.57
CA SER A 66 13.56 19.57 -3.69
C SER A 66 12.11 19.22 -3.34
N VAL A 67 11.91 18.13 -2.58
CA VAL A 67 10.58 17.69 -2.12
C VAL A 67 9.98 18.72 -1.15
N ILE A 68 10.73 19.17 -0.13
CA ILE A 68 10.25 20.14 0.87
C ILE A 68 9.79 21.44 0.19
N ARG A 69 10.64 22.00 -0.68
CA ARG A 69 10.33 23.23 -1.43
C ARG A 69 9.07 23.12 -2.27
N THR A 70 8.77 21.95 -2.81
CA THR A 70 7.56 21.72 -3.62
C THR A 70 6.31 21.69 -2.73
N VAL A 71 6.36 20.98 -1.59
CA VAL A 71 5.24 20.89 -0.64
C VAL A 71 4.90 22.25 -0.03
N GLU A 72 5.90 23.10 0.22
CA GLU A 72 5.69 24.45 0.77
C GLU A 72 5.03 25.42 -0.21
N ARG A 73 5.19 25.20 -1.53
CA ARG A 73 4.60 26.04 -2.58
C ARG A 73 3.10 25.76 -2.79
N ASP A 74 2.67 24.54 -2.51
CA ASP A 74 1.29 24.08 -2.72
C ASP A 74 0.39 24.30 -1.47
N LYS A 75 0.93 24.92 -0.41
CA LYS A 75 0.21 25.38 0.79
C LYS A 75 -0.20 26.85 0.66
#